data_AF-A0AAN0K8W6-F1
#
_entry.id   AF-A0AAN0K8W6-F1
#
_cell.length_a   1.000
_cell.length_b   1.000
_cell.length_c   1.000
_cell.angle_alpha   90.00
_cell.angle_beta   90.00
_cell.angle_gamma   90.00
#
_symmetry.space_group_name_H-M   'P 1'
#
loop_
_entity.id
_entity.type
_entity.pdbx_description
1 polymer ?
#
loop_
_entity_poly.entity_id
_entity_poly.type
_entity_poly.pdbx_seq_one_letter_code
_entity_poly.pdbx_strand_id
1 'polypeptide(L)'
;MSKLIREGKSSEVINNHRIKQIPVVDLNEFDSLNSGAILITQYGCCKHAYAFEPCRSYPFKESGMGNESLSKIHNKIIERTRYDKNDGNLNAEKWYEFQEKIIKG
;
A
#
# COMPACT_ATOMS: atom_id res chain seq x y z
N MET A 1 -16.26 -48.10 -41.54
CA MET A 1 -15.19 -48.36 -40.54
C MET A 1 -14.69 -47.02 -40.02
N SER A 2 -15.08 -46.64 -38.79
CA SER A 2 -14.17 -46.38 -37.65
C SER A 2 -13.59 -44.95 -37.66
N LYS A 3 -13.71 -44.05 -36.68
CA LYS A 3 -14.14 -44.06 -35.27
C LYS A 3 -14.53 -42.62 -34.85
N LEU A 4 -15.47 -42.55 -33.91
CA LEU A 4 -15.72 -41.53 -32.88
C LEU A 4 -14.52 -40.65 -32.44
N ILE A 5 -14.83 -39.45 -31.96
CA ILE A 5 -14.44 -38.79 -30.67
C ILE A 5 -14.59 -37.26 -30.88
N ARG A 6 -15.19 -36.42 -30.03
CA ARG A 6 -16.02 -36.47 -28.81
C ARG A 6 -16.19 -34.99 -28.45
N GLU A 7 -17.41 -34.54 -28.17
CA GLU A 7 -17.65 -33.25 -27.52
C GLU A 7 -16.79 -33.12 -26.25
N GLY A 8 -16.11 -31.99 -26.07
CA GLY A 8 -15.03 -31.90 -25.08
C GLY A 8 -14.81 -30.51 -24.53
N LYS A 9 -15.80 -30.01 -23.79
CA LYS A 9 -15.70 -29.04 -22.68
C LYS A 9 -15.20 -27.63 -23.04
N SER A 10 -16.13 -26.68 -22.94
CA SER A 10 -15.81 -25.30 -22.54
C SER A 10 -14.95 -25.37 -21.29
N SER A 11 -13.66 -25.16 -21.49
CA SER A 11 -12.73 -24.99 -20.39
C SER A 11 -13.03 -23.60 -19.85
N GLU A 12 -13.92 -23.53 -18.85
CA GLU A 12 -13.97 -22.36 -17.98
C GLU A 12 -12.58 -22.21 -17.38
N VAL A 13 -11.78 -21.31 -17.96
CA VAL A 13 -10.48 -20.92 -17.44
C VAL A 13 -10.77 -20.12 -16.18
N ILE A 14 -10.90 -20.82 -15.05
CA ILE A 14 -10.95 -20.19 -13.74
C ILE A 14 -9.58 -19.54 -13.54
N ASN A 15 -9.56 -18.21 -13.64
CA ASN A 15 -8.35 -17.42 -13.63
C ASN A 15 -7.80 -17.34 -12.19
N ASN A 16 -7.14 -18.42 -11.76
CA ASN A 16 -6.56 -18.56 -10.42
C ASN A 16 -5.47 -17.52 -10.09
N HIS A 17 -5.05 -16.71 -11.06
CA HIS A 17 -4.12 -15.59 -10.86
C HIS A 17 -4.69 -14.43 -10.03
N ARG A 18 -5.99 -14.46 -9.69
CA ARG A 18 -6.67 -13.39 -8.96
C ARG A 18 -7.02 -13.67 -7.50
N ILE A 19 -6.51 -14.75 -6.90
CA ILE A 19 -6.43 -14.78 -5.43
C ILE A 19 -5.21 -13.94 -5.07
N LYS A 20 -5.34 -12.61 -5.16
CA LYS A 20 -4.39 -11.69 -4.55
C LYS A 20 -4.47 -11.94 -3.05
N GLN A 21 -3.59 -12.79 -2.53
CA GLN A 21 -3.35 -12.82 -1.10
C GLN A 21 -3.00 -11.38 -0.73
N ILE A 22 -3.83 -10.79 0.14
CA ILE A 22 -3.58 -9.45 0.64
C ILE A 22 -2.23 -9.56 1.36
N PRO A 23 -1.18 -8.86 0.91
CA PRO A 23 0.09 -8.88 1.61
C PRO A 23 -0.18 -8.40 3.03
N VAL A 24 -0.02 -9.31 3.99
CA VAL A 24 -0.10 -8.99 5.41
C VAL A 24 1.16 -8.19 5.71
N VAL A 25 1.01 -6.89 5.87
CA VAL A 25 2.14 -6.03 6.19
C VAL A 25 2.44 -6.18 7.68
N ASP A 26 3.65 -6.63 8.01
CA ASP A 26 4.07 -6.80 9.40
C ASP A 26 4.27 -5.42 10.05
N LEU A 27 3.64 -5.19 11.21
CA LEU A 27 3.78 -3.96 11.98
C LEU A 27 5.23 -3.68 12.37
N ASN A 28 6.04 -4.74 12.56
CA ASN A 28 7.45 -4.63 12.92
C ASN A 28 8.31 -4.09 11.76
N GLU A 29 7.84 -4.24 10.52
CA GLU A 29 8.53 -3.73 9.34
C GLU A 29 8.59 -2.19 9.33
N PHE A 30 7.72 -1.54 10.11
CA PHE A 30 7.65 -0.09 10.27
C PHE A 30 8.32 0.43 11.55
N ASP A 31 8.87 -0.44 12.39
CA ASP A 31 9.70 0.00 13.53
C ASP A 31 11.12 0.36 13.09
N SER A 32 11.54 -0.11 11.92
CA SER A 32 12.86 0.14 11.33
C SER A 32 12.82 1.10 10.13
N LEU A 33 11.82 2.00 10.08
CA LEU A 33 11.69 2.95 8.97
C LEU A 33 12.89 3.87 8.89
N ASN A 34 13.65 3.77 7.79
CA ASN A 34 14.71 4.70 7.45
C ASN A 34 14.18 6.06 6.97
N SER A 35 12.90 6.14 6.56
CA SER A 35 12.25 7.36 6.07
C SER A 35 10.73 7.30 6.16
N GLY A 36 10.07 8.46 6.26
CA GLY A 36 8.61 8.61 6.26
C GLY A 36 7.94 8.58 4.88
N ALA A 37 8.71 8.48 3.78
CA ALA A 37 8.19 8.47 2.41
C ALA A 37 7.55 7.13 2.01
N ILE A 38 6.41 6.79 2.62
CA ILE A 38 5.74 5.50 2.46
C ILE A 38 4.25 5.69 2.20
N LEU A 39 3.73 4.89 1.26
CA LEU A 39 2.30 4.79 0.97
C LEU A 39 1.78 3.46 1.47
N ILE A 40 0.62 3.46 2.12
CA ILE A 40 -0.04 2.25 2.60
C ILE A 40 -1.50 2.27 2.20
N THR A 41 -2.00 1.13 1.76
CA THR A 41 -3.42 0.88 1.49
C THR A 41 -3.81 -0.43 2.19
N GLN A 42 -5.11 -0.73 2.20
CA GLN A 42 -5.61 -2.02 2.65
C GLN A 42 -5.09 -3.22 1.84
N TYR A 43 -4.49 -2.97 0.67
CA TYR A 43 -3.95 -4.01 -0.21
C TYR A 43 -2.43 -4.11 -0.20
N GLY A 44 -1.73 -3.27 0.57
CA GLY A 44 -0.28 -3.31 0.66
C GLY A 44 0.38 -1.93 0.78
N CYS A 45 1.70 -1.92 0.76
CA CYS A 45 2.52 -0.74 0.96
C CYS A 45 3.52 -0.51 -0.18
N CYS A 46 3.97 0.73 -0.33
CA CYS A 46 5.06 1.13 -1.22
C CYS A 46 6.01 2.04 -0.46
N LYS A 47 7.29 1.67 -0.41
CA LYS A 47 8.35 2.45 0.25
C LYS A 47 9.14 3.23 -0.79
N HIS A 48 9.39 4.51 -0.54
CA HIS A 48 10.18 5.36 -1.41
C HIS A 48 11.40 5.90 -0.68
N ALA A 49 12.52 6.01 -1.39
CA ALA A 49 13.63 6.85 -0.95
C ALA A 49 13.26 8.31 -1.27
N TYR A 50 12.49 8.95 -0.39
CA TYR A 50 12.00 10.35 -0.48
C TYR A 50 11.84 10.87 -1.91
N ALA A 51 10.88 10.30 -2.64
CA ALA A 51 10.47 10.86 -3.91
C ALA A 51 10.07 12.33 -3.72
N PHE A 52 10.34 13.17 -4.73
CA PHE A 52 10.07 14.61 -4.68
C PHE A 52 8.61 14.95 -4.37
N GLU A 53 7.68 14.07 -4.71
CA GLU A 53 6.26 14.20 -4.40
C GLU A 53 5.62 12.82 -4.11
N PRO A 54 4.61 12.77 -3.22
CA PRO A 54 3.79 11.58 -3.02
C PRO A 54 2.88 11.31 -4.23
N CYS A 55 2.40 10.07 -4.35
CA CYS A 55 1.57 9.66 -5.49
C CYS A 55 0.23 10.42 -5.54
N ARG A 56 0.00 11.16 -6.63
CA ARG A 56 -1.25 11.93 -6.86
C ARG A 56 -2.49 11.05 -7.04
N SER A 57 -2.30 9.82 -7.51
CA SER A 57 -3.37 8.84 -7.75
C SER A 57 -3.57 7.91 -6.56
N TYR A 58 -3.12 8.30 -5.37
CA TYR A 58 -3.30 7.49 -4.17
C TYR A 58 -4.79 7.30 -3.83
N PRO A 59 -5.25 6.05 -3.61
CA PRO A 59 -6.65 5.76 -3.38
C PRO A 59 -7.03 6.01 -1.92
N PHE A 60 -7.38 7.25 -1.55
CA PHE A 60 -7.72 7.63 -0.17
C PHE A 60 -8.80 6.75 0.49
N LYS A 61 -9.81 6.33 -0.30
CA LYS A 61 -10.89 5.44 0.16
C LYS A 61 -10.40 4.05 0.56
N GLU A 62 -9.25 3.64 0.06
CA GLU A 62 -8.64 2.33 0.27
C GLU A 62 -7.40 2.42 1.17
N SER A 63 -7.20 3.56 1.85
CA SER A 63 -6.08 3.79 2.77
C SER A 63 -5.99 2.77 3.91
N GLY A 64 -7.12 2.11 4.23
CA GLY A 64 -7.20 1.16 5.33
C GLY A 64 -7.25 1.82 6.71
N MET A 65 -7.51 3.13 6.80
CA MET A 65 -7.56 3.86 8.08
C MET A 65 -8.62 3.31 9.06
N GLY A 66 -9.67 2.67 8.56
CA GLY A 66 -10.67 1.99 9.39
C GLY A 66 -10.20 0.67 10.03
N ASN A 67 -9.04 0.14 9.64
CA ASN A 67 -8.41 -1.01 10.27
C ASN A 67 -7.41 -0.54 11.33
N GLU A 68 -7.56 -1.03 12.56
CA GLU A 68 -6.73 -0.60 13.71
C GLU A 68 -5.23 -0.81 13.46
N SER A 69 -4.84 -1.93 12.85
CA SER A 69 -3.43 -2.24 12.58
C SER A 69 -2.85 -1.28 11.54
N LEU A 70 -3.58 -1.03 10.45
CA LEU A 70 -3.13 -0.08 9.42
C LEU A 70 -3.12 1.36 9.93
N SER A 71 -4.09 1.76 10.76
CA SER A 71 -4.11 3.08 11.41
C SER A 71 -2.87 3.31 12.29
N LYS A 72 -2.45 2.30 13.08
CA LYS A 72 -1.20 2.35 13.84
C LYS A 72 0.01 2.57 12.95
N ILE A 73 0.07 1.92 11.77
CA ILE A 73 1.16 2.13 10.83
C ILE A 73 1.14 3.54 10.25
N HIS A 74 -0.03 4.05 9.84
CA HIS A 74 -0.16 5.44 9.37
C HIS A 74 0.36 6.43 10.41
N ASN A 75 0.08 6.20 11.69
CA ASN A 75 0.61 7.01 12.80
C ASN A 75 2.14 6.94 12.89
N LYS A 76 2.74 5.74 12.78
CA LYS A 76 4.22 5.59 12.74
C LYS A 76 4.83 6.33 11.55
N ILE A 77 4.20 6.25 10.37
CA ILE A 77 4.69 6.93 9.16
C ILE A 77 4.65 8.44 9.33
N ILE A 78 3.55 9.02 9.81
CA ILE A 78 3.46 10.47 9.99
C ILE A 78 4.45 10.97 11.05
N GLU A 79 4.66 10.23 12.14
CA GLU A 79 5.68 10.54 13.15
C GLU A 79 7.07 10.54 12.54
N ARG A 80 7.43 9.51 11.75
CA ARG A 80 8.72 9.46 11.06
C ARG A 80 8.87 10.58 10.06
N THR A 81 7.83 10.86 9.28
CA THR A 81 7.84 11.95 8.28
C THR A 81 8.04 13.31 8.95
N ARG A 82 7.43 13.51 10.12
CA ARG A 82 7.61 14.72 10.94
C ARG A 82 9.05 14.84 11.45
N TYR A 83 9.65 13.74 11.91
CA TYR A 83 11.05 13.71 12.30
C TYR A 83 11.95 14.10 11.12
N ASP A 84 11.80 13.45 9.97
CA ASP A 84 12.61 13.71 8.77
C ASP A 84 12.44 15.17 8.27
N LYS A 85 11.22 15.73 8.38
CA LYS A 85 10.95 17.16 8.12
C LYS A 85 11.75 18.06 9.07
N ASN A 86 11.73 17.77 10.37
CA ASN A 86 12.45 18.57 11.37
C ASN A 86 13.98 18.43 11.25
N ASP A 87 14.47 17.32 10.69
CA ASP A 87 15.88 17.07 10.37
C ASP A 87 16.36 17.81 9.11
N GLY A 88 15.47 18.56 8.44
CA GLY A 88 15.81 19.42 7.30
C GLY A 88 15.55 18.79 5.93
N ASN A 89 14.84 17.66 5.86
CA ASN A 89 14.45 17.09 4.58
C ASN A 89 13.29 17.89 3.95
N LEU A 90 13.60 18.70 2.94
CA LEU A 90 12.64 19.55 2.23
C LEU A 90 11.49 18.76 1.58
N ASN A 91 11.73 17.53 1.13
CA ASN A 91 10.69 16.70 0.54
C ASN A 91 9.74 16.14 1.60
N ALA A 92 10.18 16.01 2.86
CA ALA A 92 9.37 15.49 3.94
C ALA A 92 8.17 16.39 4.29
N GLU A 93 8.23 17.70 4.03
CA GLU A 93 7.08 18.60 4.19
C GLU A 93 5.87 18.14 3.36
N LYS A 94 6.08 17.92 2.05
CA LYS A 94 5.01 17.48 1.14
C LYS A 94 4.45 16.11 1.52
N TRP A 95 5.32 15.22 1.98
CA TRP A 95 4.90 13.91 2.48
C TRP A 95 4.10 14.05 3.78
N TYR A 96 4.52 14.93 4.70
CA TYR A 96 3.82 15.15 5.96
C TYR A 96 2.39 15.68 5.71
N GLU A 97 2.25 16.70 4.88
CA GLU A 97 0.95 17.23 4.46
C GLU A 97 0.07 16.17 3.80
N PHE A 98 0.67 15.29 3.01
CA PHE A 98 -0.04 14.20 2.36
C PHE A 98 -0.54 13.14 3.36
N GLN A 99 0.30 12.74 4.33
CA GLN A 99 -0.13 11.80 5.38
C GLN A 99 -1.22 12.41 6.26
N GLU A 100 -1.15 13.71 6.58
CA GLU A 100 -2.22 14.38 7.32
C GLU A 100 -3.58 14.31 6.59
N LYS A 101 -3.59 14.41 5.26
CA LYS A 101 -4.82 14.25 4.46
C LYS A 101 -5.38 12.84 4.59
N ILE A 102 -4.53 11.83 4.62
CA ILE A 102 -4.96 10.42 4.79
C ILE A 102 -5.61 10.21 6.16
N ILE A 103 -5.03 10.77 7.22
CA ILE A 103 -5.52 10.62 8.60
C ILE A 103 -6.81 11.42 8.83
N LYS A 104 -6.92 12.62 8.27
CA LYS A 104 -8.08 13.50 8.46
C LYS A 104 -9.31 13.06 7.66
N GLY A 105 -9.13 12.27 6.59
CA GLY A 105 -10.19 11.77 5.72
C GLY A 105 -10.53 12.72 4.58
#